data_AF-A0A521T1F4-F1
#
_entry.id   AF-A0A521T1F4-F1
#
_cell.length_a   1.000
_cell.length_b   1.000
_cell.length_c   1.000
_cell.angle_alpha   90.00
_cell.angle_beta   90.00
_cell.angle_gamma   90.00
#
_symmetry.space_group_name_H-M   'P 1'
#
loop_
_entity.id
_entity.type
_entity.pdbx_description
1 polymer ?
#
loop_
_entity_poly.entity_id
_entity_poly.type
_entity_poly.pdbx_seq_one_letter_code
_entity_poly.pdbx_strand_id
1 'polypeptide(L)'
;MVTAVERHTRCVVGWQVLWQREQGSFQALIDTSPKARNYFSDEFPLYGTLVYYPGKLTVSEGKSDTYTVEGVNADLRHYLARLVRRSRCFSRCPQALENAIKLLVYCYNSRQLYKHKYPNYSTHVIDFVST
;
A
#
# COMPACT_ATOMS: atom_id res chain seq x y z
N MET A 1 6.66 -2.33 6.26
CA MET A 1 6.13 -1.50 5.17
C MET A 1 4.73 -1.07 5.56
N VAL A 2 4.40 0.19 5.30
CA VAL A 2 3.05 0.75 5.39
C VAL A 2 2.60 1.10 3.97
N THR A 3 1.30 0.97 3.69
CA THR A 3 0.70 1.20 2.37
C THR A 3 -0.55 2.05 2.51
N ALA A 4 -0.69 3.01 1.59
CA ALA A 4 -1.92 3.73 1.33
C ALA A 4 -2.48 3.23 0.00
N VAL A 5 -3.75 2.81 0.00
CA VAL A 5 -4.40 2.16 -1.14
C VAL A 5 -5.68 2.90 -1.48
N GLU A 6 -5.88 3.21 -2.75
CA GLU A 6 -7.15 3.76 -3.26
C GLU A 6 -8.14 2.61 -3.44
N ARG A 7 -9.34 2.75 -2.86
CA ARG A 7 -10.26 1.62 -2.67
C ARG A 7 -10.90 1.12 -3.96
N HIS A 8 -11.21 2.01 -4.90
CA HIS A 8 -11.98 1.65 -6.08
C HIS A 8 -11.13 0.87 -7.11
N THR A 9 -9.93 1.37 -7.38
CA THR A 9 -8.96 0.80 -8.31
C THR A 9 -8.04 -0.21 -7.64
N ARG A 10 -7.95 -0.22 -6.31
CA ARG A 10 -6.99 -1.02 -5.53
C ARG A 10 -5.53 -0.68 -5.84
N CYS A 11 -5.26 0.51 -6.38
CA CYS A 11 -3.90 0.97 -6.61
C CYS A 11 -3.23 1.40 -5.31
N VAL A 12 -1.94 1.10 -5.18
CA VAL A 12 -1.10 1.62 -4.10
C VAL A 12 -0.75 3.07 -4.45
N VAL A 13 -1.26 4.02 -3.67
CA VAL A 13 -1.07 5.46 -3.89
C VAL A 13 0.03 6.05 -3.02
N GLY A 14 0.46 5.30 -2.00
CA GLY A 14 1.61 5.65 -1.16
C GLY A 14 2.15 4.39 -0.48
N TRP A 15 3.45 4.35 -0.24
CA TRP A 15 4.07 3.28 0.54
C TRP A 15 5.36 3.78 1.18
N GLN A 16 5.75 3.16 2.29
CA GLN A 16 7.04 3.43 2.92
C GLN A 16 7.59 2.19 3.64
N VAL A 17 8.90 2.00 3.54
CA VAL A 17 9.63 1.01 4.34
C VAL A 17 9.99 1.66 5.67
N LEU A 18 9.43 1.13 6.75
CA LEU A 18 9.62 1.65 8.11
C LEU A 18 10.19 0.54 9.00
N TRP A 19 11.22 0.90 9.76
CA TRP A 19 11.76 0.06 10.84
C TRP A 19 10.97 0.22 12.13
N GLN A 20 10.54 1.45 12.42
CA GLN A 20 9.72 1.81 13.59
C GLN A 20 8.44 2.51 13.13
N ARG A 21 7.34 2.30 13.85
CA ARG A 21 6.04 2.91 13.53
C ARG A 21 5.91 4.23 14.29
N GLU A 22 6.53 5.27 13.74
CA GLU A 22 6.55 6.61 14.32
C GLU A 22 5.53 7.53 13.65
N GLN A 23 4.98 8.48 14.42
CA GLN A 23 3.96 9.41 13.95
C GLN A 23 4.45 10.23 12.76
N GLY A 24 5.66 10.79 12.83
CA GLY A 24 6.23 11.63 11.76
C GLY A 24 6.36 10.90 10.42
N SER A 25 6.73 9.61 10.46
CA SER A 25 6.80 8.79 9.25
C SER A 25 5.43 8.55 8.61
N PHE A 26 4.41 8.26 9.43
CA PHE A 26 3.06 8.05 8.94
C PHE A 26 2.43 9.35 8.42
N GLN A 27 2.70 10.47 9.09
CA GLN A 27 2.26 11.79 8.65
C GLN A 27 2.89 12.14 7.29
N ALA A 28 4.20 11.94 7.13
CA ALA A 28 4.90 12.15 5.86
C ALA A 28 4.31 11.29 4.72
N LEU A 29 3.94 10.04 4.99
CA LEU A 29 3.26 9.19 4.02
C LEU A 29 1.91 9.80 3.59
N ILE A 30 1.08 10.25 4.53
CA ILE A 30 -0.23 10.86 4.24
C ILE A 30 -0.06 12.20 3.50
N ASP A 31 1.00 12.95 3.78
CA ASP A 31 1.28 14.24 3.17
C ASP A 31 1.79 14.14 1.73
N THR A 32 2.57 13.10 1.45
CA THR A 32 3.07 12.82 0.09
C THR A 32 2.08 12.05 -0.78
N SER A 33 1.14 11.33 -0.17
CA SER A 33 0.09 10.60 -0.89
C SER A 33 -0.99 11.53 -1.44
N PRO A 34 -1.66 11.16 -2.55
CA PRO A 34 -2.86 11.85 -3.01
C PRO A 34 -3.89 12.03 -1.89
N LYS A 35 -4.43 13.24 -1.78
CA LYS A 35 -5.39 13.57 -0.73
C LYS A 35 -6.75 12.92 -1.01
N ALA A 36 -7.27 12.22 -0.03
CA ALA A 36 -8.58 11.59 -0.08
C ALA A 36 -9.59 12.38 0.76
N ARG A 37 -10.88 12.25 0.46
CA ARG A 37 -11.94 12.82 1.31
C ARG A 37 -12.14 12.01 2.59
N ASN A 38 -12.07 10.68 2.47
CA ASN A 38 -12.26 9.74 3.57
C ASN A 38 -11.05 8.80 3.63
N TYR A 39 -10.44 8.72 4.79
CA TYR A 39 -9.38 7.77 5.11
C TYR A 39 -9.93 6.67 5.99
N PHE A 40 -9.48 5.44 5.75
CA PHE A 40 -9.85 4.28 6.54
C PHE A 40 -8.56 3.62 7.03
N SER A 41 -8.49 3.33 8.32
CA SER A 41 -7.35 2.64 8.94
C SER A 41 -7.84 1.52 9.84
N ASP A 42 -6.91 0.66 10.26
CA ASP A 42 -7.16 -0.23 11.39
C ASP A 42 -7.24 0.56 12.71
N GLU A 43 -7.54 -0.13 13.80
CA GLU A 43 -7.66 0.42 15.15
C GLU A 43 -6.30 0.76 15.80
N PHE A 44 -5.22 0.89 15.02
CA PHE A 44 -3.92 1.26 15.58
C PHE A 44 -3.95 2.72 16.07
N PRO A 45 -3.66 2.98 17.37
CA PRO A 45 -3.89 4.31 17.99
C PRO A 45 -3.22 5.47 17.27
N LEU A 46 -2.09 5.21 16.62
CA LEU A 46 -1.33 6.23 15.88
C LEU A 46 -2.17 6.91 14.80
N TYR A 47 -3.05 6.18 14.09
CA TYR A 47 -3.85 6.78 13.02
C TYR A 47 -4.81 7.86 13.54
N GLY A 48 -5.31 7.72 14.77
CA GLY A 48 -6.14 8.75 15.41
C GLY A 48 -5.40 10.07 15.72
N THR A 49 -4.05 10.07 15.67
CA THR A 49 -3.21 11.24 15.96
C THR A 49 -2.73 11.99 14.72
N LEU A 50 -3.06 11.50 13.52
CA LEU A 50 -2.58 12.04 12.25
C LEU A 50 -3.51 13.13 11.70
N VAL A 51 -2.95 14.00 10.87
CA VAL A 51 -3.68 15.08 10.20
C VAL A 51 -4.03 14.65 8.78
N TYR A 52 -5.33 14.63 8.49
CA TYR A 52 -5.88 14.13 7.21
C TYR A 52 -6.38 15.22 6.26
N TYR A 53 -6.12 16.49 6.55
CA TYR A 53 -6.66 17.63 5.80
C TYR A 53 -6.35 17.54 4.29
N PRO A 54 -7.31 17.82 3.39
CA PRO A 54 -8.69 18.28 3.64
C PRO A 54 -9.72 17.16 3.93
N GLY A 55 -9.28 15.90 4.01
CA GLY A 55 -10.12 14.77 4.37
C GLY A 55 -10.26 14.53 5.87
N LYS A 56 -10.92 13.43 6.19
CA LYS A 56 -11.11 12.95 7.58
C LYS A 56 -10.84 11.46 7.71
N LEU A 57 -10.41 11.04 8.89
CA LEU A 57 -10.40 9.64 9.26
C LEU A 57 -11.83 9.19 9.58
N THR A 58 -12.30 8.19 8.87
CA THR A 58 -13.61 7.58 9.07
C THR A 58 -13.42 6.22 9.74
N VAL A 59 -14.08 6.02 10.89
CA VAL A 59 -14.10 4.72 11.56
C VAL A 59 -14.95 3.77 10.73
N SER A 60 -14.39 2.63 10.37
CA SER A 60 -15.12 1.61 9.61
C SER A 60 -16.18 0.95 10.50
N GLU A 61 -17.45 1.05 10.11
CA GLU A 61 -18.50 0.26 10.74
C GLU A 61 -18.33 -1.21 10.33
N GLY A 62 -18.01 -2.06 11.31
CA GLY A 62 -17.93 -3.52 11.13
C GLY A 62 -16.65 -4.05 10.47
N LYS A 63 -15.52 -3.32 10.51
CA LYS A 63 -14.21 -3.75 9.94
C LYS A 63 -14.25 -4.09 8.43
N SER A 64 -15.33 -3.71 7.75
CA SER A 64 -15.56 -4.06 6.34
C SER A 64 -14.72 -3.22 5.38
N ASP A 65 -14.23 -2.04 5.82
CA ASP A 65 -13.50 -1.11 4.97
C ASP A 65 -11.99 -1.41 4.87
N THR A 66 -11.41 -2.24 5.75
CA THR A 66 -9.98 -2.59 5.70
C THR A 66 -9.66 -3.79 4.79
N TYR A 67 -10.68 -4.54 4.36
CA TYR A 67 -10.50 -5.72 3.50
C TYR A 67 -9.69 -5.43 2.23
N THR A 68 -9.88 -4.25 1.64
CA THR A 68 -9.16 -3.89 0.39
C THR A 68 -7.66 -3.73 0.64
N VAL A 69 -7.26 -2.98 1.66
CA VAL A 69 -5.84 -2.77 1.97
C VAL A 69 -5.17 -4.06 2.47
N GLU A 70 -5.90 -4.91 3.19
CA GLU A 70 -5.44 -6.23 3.60
C GLU A 70 -5.19 -7.16 2.41
N GLY A 71 -6.12 -7.20 1.45
CA GLY A 71 -5.97 -7.96 0.21
C GLY A 71 -4.79 -7.48 -0.63
N VAL A 72 -4.64 -6.16 -0.81
CA VAL A 72 -3.47 -5.60 -1.51
C VAL A 72 -2.17 -5.95 -0.78
N ASN A 73 -2.14 -5.86 0.54
CA ASN A 73 -0.97 -6.24 1.32
C ASN A 73 -0.65 -7.74 1.24
N ALA A 74 -1.65 -8.60 1.11
CA ALA A 74 -1.47 -10.03 0.86
C ALA A 74 -0.87 -10.27 -0.53
N ASP A 75 -1.38 -9.61 -1.57
CA ASP A 75 -0.85 -9.69 -2.93
C ASP A 75 0.63 -9.24 -2.98
N LEU A 76 0.96 -8.08 -2.39
CA LEU A 76 2.33 -7.57 -2.40
C LEU A 76 3.30 -8.52 -1.69
N ARG A 77 2.86 -9.15 -0.59
CA ARG A 77 3.65 -10.17 0.12
C ARG A 77 3.82 -11.46 -0.70
N HIS A 78 2.81 -11.82 -1.49
CA HIS A 78 2.89 -12.95 -2.41
C HIS A 78 3.97 -12.72 -3.47
N TYR A 79 4.00 -11.54 -4.08
CA TYR A 79 5.00 -11.22 -5.12
C TYR A 79 6.40 -10.94 -4.57
N LEU A 80 6.51 -10.32 -3.40
CA LEU A 80 7.79 -10.01 -2.77
C LEU A 80 7.91 -10.75 -1.44
N ALA A 81 8.42 -11.98 -1.50
CA ALA A 81 8.62 -12.86 -0.34
C ALA A 81 9.42 -12.22 0.81
N ARG A 82 10.25 -11.21 0.51
CA ARG A 82 10.99 -10.42 1.50
C ARG A 82 10.08 -9.66 2.47
N LEU A 83 8.85 -9.34 2.07
CA LEU A 83 7.84 -8.70 2.92
C LEU A 83 7.12 -9.69 3.85
N VAL A 84 7.26 -11.01 3.63
CA VAL A 84 6.59 -12.06 4.42
C VAL A 84 7.36 -12.39 5.69
N ARG A 85 8.70 -12.47 5.64
CA ARG A 85 9.51 -13.08 6.70
C ARG A 85 10.39 -12.06 7.44
N ARG A 86 9.79 -11.37 8.43
CA ARG A 86 10.46 -10.35 9.27
C ARG A 86 11.80 -10.79 9.86
N SER A 87 11.92 -12.05 10.28
CA SER A 87 13.11 -12.58 10.99
C SER A 87 14.11 -13.32 10.11
N ARG A 88 13.78 -13.61 8.84
CA ARG A 88 14.62 -14.46 7.96
C ARG A 88 15.07 -13.77 6.68
N CYS A 89 14.49 -12.62 6.35
CA CYS A 89 14.84 -11.86 5.15
C CYS A 89 15.20 -10.42 5.53
N PHE A 90 16.43 -10.22 5.98
CA PHE A 90 16.97 -8.87 6.20
C PHE A 90 17.54 -8.33 4.89
N SER A 91 17.19 -7.10 4.53
CA SER A 91 17.90 -6.43 3.44
C SER A 91 19.29 -6.02 3.91
N ARG A 92 20.34 -6.47 3.23
CA ARG A 92 21.68 -5.91 3.43
C ARG A 92 21.80 -4.49 2.89
N CYS A 93 20.89 -4.09 1.99
CA CYS A 93 20.84 -2.77 1.38
C CYS A 93 19.39 -2.26 1.39
N PRO A 94 19.01 -1.34 2.30
CA PRO A 94 17.65 -0.78 2.35
C PRO A 94 17.20 -0.20 1.00
N GLN A 95 18.09 0.47 0.28
CA GLN A 95 17.82 1.03 -1.04
C GLN A 95 17.42 -0.02 -2.08
N ALA A 96 18.02 -1.22 -2.05
CA ALA A 96 17.63 -2.31 -2.94
C ALA A 96 16.23 -2.85 -2.62
N LEU A 97 15.81 -2.83 -1.35
CA LEU A 97 14.45 -3.19 -0.97
C LEU A 97 13.46 -2.12 -1.43
N GLU A 98 13.78 -0.84 -1.26
CA GLU A 98 12.96 0.28 -1.74
C GLU A 98 12.81 0.24 -3.26
N ASN A 99 13.90 0.01 -4.02
CA ASN A 99 13.84 -0.13 -5.47
C ASN A 99 12.97 -1.32 -5.90
N ALA A 100 13.07 -2.46 -5.22
CA ALA A 100 12.23 -3.63 -5.51
C ALA A 100 10.74 -3.35 -5.23
N ILE A 101 10.43 -2.65 -4.13
CA ILE A 101 9.05 -2.25 -3.82
C ILE A 101 8.55 -1.23 -4.83
N LYS A 102 9.37 -0.24 -5.21
CA LYS A 102 9.03 0.76 -6.22
C LYS A 102 8.65 0.10 -7.56
N LEU A 103 9.47 -0.83 -8.03
CA LEU A 103 9.19 -1.59 -9.25
C LEU A 103 7.92 -2.43 -9.11
N LEU A 104 7.77 -3.17 -8.01
CA LEU A 104 6.58 -3.99 -7.77
C LEU A 104 5.31 -3.14 -7.76
N VAL A 105 5.32 -2.00 -7.05
CA VAL A 105 4.17 -1.09 -6.96
C VAL A 105 3.82 -0.53 -8.34
N TYR A 106 4.82 -0.18 -9.16
CA TYR A 106 4.61 0.28 -10.53
C TYR A 106 3.91 -0.79 -11.38
N CYS A 107 4.43 -2.02 -11.41
CA CYS A 107 3.84 -3.12 -12.18
C CYS A 107 2.46 -3.50 -11.64
N TYR A 108 2.30 -3.55 -10.31
CA TYR A 108 1.03 -3.84 -9.65
C TYR A 108 -0.04 -2.83 -10.01
N ASN A 109 0.25 -1.53 -9.91
CA ASN A 109 -0.69 -0.47 -10.26
C ASN A 109 -1.04 -0.50 -11.74
N SER A 110 -0.07 -0.73 -12.62
CA SER A 110 -0.31 -0.86 -14.06
C SER A 110 -1.30 -2.00 -14.35
N ARG A 111 -1.12 -3.15 -13.68
CA ARG A 111 -2.07 -4.26 -13.73
C ARG A 111 -3.45 -3.88 -13.19
N GLN A 112 -3.53 -3.19 -12.06
CA GLN A 112 -4.82 -2.81 -11.47
C GLN A 112 -5.62 -1.88 -12.39
N LEU A 113 -4.96 -0.89 -12.97
CA LEU A 113 -5.58 0.02 -13.93
C LEU A 113 -6.02 -0.72 -15.19
N TYR A 114 -5.20 -1.65 -15.70
CA TYR A 114 -5.59 -2.48 -16.83
C TYR A 114 -6.82 -3.34 -16.50
N LYS A 115 -6.83 -4.01 -15.35
CA LYS A 115 -7.95 -4.84 -14.90
C LYS A 115 -9.22 -4.02 -14.70
N HIS A 116 -9.10 -2.79 -14.21
CA HIS A 116 -10.24 -1.88 -14.08
C HIS A 116 -10.83 -1.51 -15.45
N LYS A 117 -9.96 -1.26 -16.45
CA LYS A 117 -10.36 -0.98 -17.83
C LYS A 117 -10.88 -2.21 -18.59
N TYR A 118 -10.34 -3.39 -18.30
CA TYR A 118 -10.60 -4.64 -19.02
C TYR A 118 -10.87 -5.80 -18.03
N PRO A 119 -12.03 -5.82 -17.35
CA PRO A 119 -12.30 -6.72 -16.22
C PRO A 119 -12.38 -8.20 -16.60
N ASN A 120 -12.69 -8.51 -17.87
CA ASN A 120 -12.85 -9.89 -18.35
C ASN A 120 -11.52 -10.54 -18.78
N TYR A 121 -10.41 -9.81 -18.77
CA TYR A 121 -9.12 -10.32 -19.23
C TYR A 121 -8.26 -10.79 -18.05
N SER A 122 -7.72 -11.99 -18.16
CA SER A 122 -6.70 -12.46 -17.23
C SER A 122 -5.44 -11.61 -17.39
N THR A 123 -4.87 -11.14 -16.27
CA THR A 123 -3.65 -10.36 -16.25
C THR A 123 -2.79 -10.71 -15.05
N HIS A 124 -1.50 -10.86 -15.30
CA HIS A 124 -0.49 -11.16 -14.30
C HIS A 124 0.41 -9.93 -14.10
N VAL A 125 0.98 -9.76 -12.90
CA VAL A 125 1.86 -8.62 -12.61
C VAL A 125 3.11 -8.64 -13.51
N ILE A 126 3.59 -9.82 -13.90
CA ILE A 126 4.77 -9.99 -14.74
C ILE A 126 4.59 -9.40 -16.15
N ASP A 127 3.35 -9.32 -16.64
CA ASP A 127 3.02 -8.76 -17.95
C ASP A 127 3.31 -7.24 -18.04
N PHE A 128 3.52 -6.59 -16.88
CA PHE A 128 3.74 -5.15 -16.75
C PHE A 128 5.17 -4.80 -16.33
N VAL A 129 6.09 -5.78 -16.36
CA VAL A 129 7.52 -5.51 -16.24
C VAL A 129 7.97 -4.94 -17.57
N SER A 130 8.37 -3.67 -17.59
CA SER A 130 8.89 -3.00 -18.78
C SER A 130 10.05 -3.81 -19.36
N THR A 131 9.91 -4.21 -20.62
CA THR A 131 11.00 -4.71 -21.46
C THR A 131 11.91 -3.57 -21.88
#